data_AF-A0A6A7A572-F1
#
_entry.id   AF-A0A6A7A572-F1
#
_cell.length_a   1.000
_cell.length_b   1.000
_cell.length_c   1.000
_cell.angle_alpha   90.00
_cell.angle_beta   90.00
_cell.angle_gamma   90.00
#
_symmetry.space_group_name_H-M   'P 1'
#
loop_
_entity.id
_entity.type
_entity.pdbx_description
1 polymer ?
#
loop_
_entity_poly.entity_id
_entity_poly.type
_entity_poly.pdbx_seq_one_letter_code
_entity_poly.pdbx_strand_id
1 'polypeptide(L)'
;MSSDVRSNGSTHRVLRIAGVSGGVFDRFRSIQDLAKDPSIHVLFGDWISEISMTFRGNERASREPDAEQVAFEMSFISALTPAIKDIAQSKQKVAVNAGSCDPEAMAKVVQRLVKEHGTDLKVAWVTGDDVTTQFTELLKAGETFASLPSDTPIDQWGVDPVCAQAYLGGVGIAEALRHGADIVICGRVADAAPVVGAAMWYHNWDRQDFTQLAHALVAGHLLECSSYVTGGYYTGFKKELLYSDNCTNLGFPIGEIEANGEFVVTKEETAGGIVNVQTVTAQLLYEIQGPLYYNSDVTARFDGIQLHQEAPNRVRVTGVVGLPPPPTTKIGITAKGGWQAEVHFFLTGLDIVEKTELVKRQTLKSMGEYRKEFTTLTFNVTGSVAENPRNQASATVDLRIFAQSKNPDIMSAGTHKGVAPDTPSFGKWCIENCLQGYPGGTPAMDLRQSVGKPFFEYWVALFPQDKINHEMHTFDGKTIAIPPPINKHIYPRQQESYDTFSPLPLDSWGSTVRAPLGHIVHGRSGDKSSDCNLGLFVRHADEWDWLRSLLSISKLRELLADEDTGKKIDRFEIPSLFAVHFLLKDHLDRGANSSSSYDILGKNVCEYIRCKVVDIPTRFYDRGTI
;
A
#
# COMPACT_ATOMS: atom_id res chain seq x y z
N MET A 1 -31.20 -7.49 -55.01
CA MET A 1 -31.46 -6.92 -53.69
C MET A 1 -30.55 -7.62 -52.70
N SER A 2 -29.74 -6.79 -52.04
CA SER A 2 -28.81 -6.99 -50.93
C SER A 2 -28.96 -8.24 -50.04
N SER A 3 -27.82 -8.88 -49.75
CA SER A 3 -27.30 -8.96 -48.37
C SER A 3 -25.86 -9.49 -48.36
N ASP A 4 -24.89 -8.61 -48.63
CA ASP A 4 -23.49 -8.88 -48.29
C ASP A 4 -23.28 -8.55 -46.81
N VAL A 5 -23.16 -9.60 -46.00
CA VAL A 5 -22.70 -9.52 -44.62
C VAL A 5 -21.23 -9.12 -44.66
N ARG A 6 -20.96 -7.85 -44.37
CA ARG A 6 -19.60 -7.38 -44.09
C ARG A 6 -19.10 -8.06 -42.81
N SER A 7 -18.24 -9.06 -42.95
CA SER A 7 -17.35 -9.51 -41.89
C SER A 7 -16.36 -8.38 -41.59
N ASN A 8 -16.70 -7.51 -40.65
CA ASN A 8 -15.73 -6.58 -40.06
C ASN A 8 -14.78 -7.38 -39.18
N GLY A 9 -13.66 -7.80 -39.76
CA GLY A 9 -12.46 -8.18 -39.02
C GLY A 9 -11.88 -6.97 -38.30
N SER A 10 -12.51 -6.57 -37.20
CA SER A 10 -11.87 -5.74 -36.18
C SER A 10 -10.86 -6.65 -35.50
N THR A 11 -9.59 -6.58 -35.88
CA THR A 11 -8.50 -7.04 -35.03
C THR A 11 -8.66 -6.32 -33.69
N HIS A 12 -9.17 -7.02 -32.67
CA HIS A 12 -9.44 -6.44 -31.36
C HIS A 12 -8.14 -5.83 -30.83
N ARG A 13 -8.09 -4.50 -30.77
CA ARG A 13 -6.91 -3.76 -30.33
C ARG A 13 -6.74 -4.03 -28.84
N VAL A 14 -5.58 -4.54 -28.40
CA VAL A 14 -5.30 -4.86 -26.98
C VAL A 14 -4.34 -3.83 -26.40
N LEU A 15 -4.72 -3.19 -25.30
CA LEU A 15 -3.83 -2.28 -24.57
C LEU A 15 -2.81 -3.10 -23.78
N ARG A 16 -1.53 -3.00 -24.16
CA ARG A 16 -0.39 -3.46 -23.34
C ARG A 16 0.09 -2.32 -22.46
N ILE A 17 -0.07 -2.45 -21.15
CA ILE A 17 0.31 -1.45 -20.14
C ILE A 17 1.21 -2.09 -19.07
N ALA A 18 2.35 -1.48 -18.76
CA ALA A 18 3.33 -2.03 -17.82
C ALA A 18 3.44 -1.17 -16.56
N GLY A 19 3.38 -1.81 -15.39
CA GLY A 19 3.75 -1.17 -14.14
C GLY A 19 5.26 -0.96 -14.10
N VAL A 20 5.72 0.23 -13.72
CA VAL A 20 7.15 0.57 -13.65
C VAL A 20 7.62 0.95 -12.24
N SER A 21 6.70 1.13 -11.29
CA SER A 21 7.04 1.41 -9.89
C SER A 21 5.81 1.21 -9.02
N GLY A 22 5.99 0.60 -7.86
CA GLY A 22 5.00 0.57 -6.77
C GLY A 22 5.37 1.45 -5.57
N GLY A 23 6.41 2.28 -5.67
CA GLY A 23 6.76 3.25 -4.64
C GLY A 23 8.14 3.87 -4.81
N VAL A 24 8.50 4.77 -3.89
CA VAL A 24 9.74 5.56 -3.95
C VAL A 24 11.05 4.72 -3.93
N PHE A 25 10.99 3.48 -3.44
CA PHE A 25 12.14 2.58 -3.27
C PHE A 25 12.11 1.33 -4.16
N ASP A 26 11.40 1.39 -5.28
CA ASP A 26 11.37 0.27 -6.23
C ASP A 26 12.59 0.26 -7.17
N ARG A 27 12.66 -0.73 -8.08
CA ARG A 27 13.76 -0.90 -9.03
C ARG A 27 13.87 0.29 -10.01
N PHE A 28 14.75 1.25 -9.72
CA PHE A 28 14.93 2.48 -10.50
C PHE A 28 15.14 2.32 -12.02
N ARG A 29 15.69 1.19 -12.48
CA ARG A 29 15.93 0.92 -13.92
C ARG A 29 14.70 0.42 -14.69
N SER A 30 13.59 0.13 -14.02
CA SER A 30 12.39 -0.48 -14.63
C SER A 30 11.86 0.27 -15.85
N ILE A 31 11.80 1.62 -15.80
CA ILE A 31 11.36 2.45 -16.93
C ILE A 31 12.29 2.25 -18.13
N GLN A 32 13.60 2.24 -17.90
CA GLN A 32 14.59 2.05 -18.95
C GLN A 32 14.51 0.65 -19.58
N ASP A 33 14.27 -0.38 -18.77
CA ASP A 33 14.18 -1.75 -19.27
C ASP A 33 12.92 -1.95 -20.12
N LEU A 34 11.77 -1.49 -19.64
CA LEU A 34 10.48 -1.64 -20.32
C LEU A 34 10.29 -0.67 -21.50
N ALA A 35 10.99 0.47 -21.51
CA ALA A 35 10.92 1.42 -22.62
C ALA A 35 11.52 0.87 -23.93
N LYS A 36 12.40 -0.13 -23.82
CA LYS A 36 13.02 -0.82 -24.96
C LYS A 36 12.08 -1.80 -25.66
N ASP A 37 10.96 -2.18 -25.04
CA ASP A 37 9.95 -3.04 -25.66
C ASP A 37 8.85 -2.19 -26.34
N PRO A 38 8.89 -2.02 -27.67
CA PRO A 38 7.92 -1.22 -28.40
C PRO A 38 6.52 -1.87 -28.45
N SER A 39 6.35 -3.11 -27.96
CA SER A 39 5.03 -3.73 -27.85
C SER A 39 4.19 -3.13 -26.71
N ILE A 40 4.84 -2.54 -25.70
CA ILE A 40 4.16 -1.85 -24.61
C ILE A 40 3.70 -0.48 -25.11
N HIS A 41 2.44 -0.14 -24.87
CA HIS A 41 1.86 1.14 -25.30
C HIS A 41 1.97 2.20 -24.20
N VAL A 42 1.84 1.79 -22.94
CA VAL A 42 1.80 2.68 -21.78
C VAL A 42 2.67 2.14 -20.66
N LEU A 43 3.52 3.00 -20.10
CA LEU A 43 4.23 2.79 -18.85
C LEU A 43 3.51 3.59 -17.75
N PHE A 44 3.24 2.97 -16.61
CA PHE A 44 2.61 3.67 -15.49
C PHE A 44 3.26 3.29 -14.17
N GLY A 45 3.17 4.15 -13.16
CA GLY A 45 3.65 3.79 -11.83
C GLY A 45 3.11 4.67 -10.73
N ASP A 46 3.19 4.12 -9.52
CA ASP A 46 2.79 4.74 -8.27
C ASP A 46 4.03 5.10 -7.44
N TRP A 47 4.01 6.32 -6.89
CA TRP A 47 5.06 6.91 -6.07
C TRP A 47 4.52 7.47 -4.74
N ILE A 48 3.20 7.54 -4.55
CA ILE A 48 2.61 8.36 -3.50
C ILE A 48 1.81 7.52 -2.49
N SER A 49 2.49 6.84 -1.57
CA SER A 49 1.79 6.19 -0.45
C SER A 49 1.31 7.22 0.59
N GLU A 50 0.49 6.77 1.55
CA GLU A 50 0.05 7.59 2.68
C GLU A 50 1.24 8.16 3.49
N ILE A 51 2.36 7.42 3.53
CA ILE A 51 3.64 7.91 4.07
C ILE A 51 4.10 9.14 3.26
N SER A 52 4.35 8.97 1.96
CA SER A 52 4.86 10.04 1.09
C SER A 52 3.93 11.26 1.11
N MET A 53 2.61 11.05 1.08
CA MET A 53 1.59 12.12 1.14
C MET A 53 1.82 13.03 2.35
N THR A 54 1.96 12.46 3.55
CA THR A 54 2.12 13.29 4.76
C THR A 54 3.41 14.11 4.76
N PHE A 55 4.53 13.51 4.33
CA PHE A 55 5.81 14.22 4.26
C PHE A 55 5.78 15.33 3.22
N ARG A 56 5.38 15.02 1.98
CA ARG A 56 5.30 15.99 0.87
C ARG A 56 4.23 17.05 1.09
N GLY A 57 3.11 16.67 1.67
CA GLY A 57 2.02 17.58 2.05
C GLY A 57 2.47 18.58 3.10
N ASN A 58 3.19 18.13 4.13
CA ASN A 58 3.80 19.04 5.10
C ASN A 58 4.87 19.93 4.46
N GLU A 59 5.79 19.39 3.66
CA GLU A 59 6.81 20.18 2.93
C GLU A 59 6.16 21.27 2.08
N ARG A 60 5.08 20.94 1.37
CA ARG A 60 4.30 21.87 0.55
C ARG A 60 3.67 22.98 1.40
N ALA A 61 3.08 22.62 2.53
CA ALA A 61 2.38 23.57 3.40
C ALA A 61 3.33 24.47 4.20
N SER A 62 4.52 23.97 4.57
CA SER A 62 5.53 24.71 5.31
C SER A 62 6.57 25.39 4.41
N ARG A 63 6.35 25.44 3.09
CA ARG A 63 7.33 25.98 2.16
C ARG A 63 7.52 27.49 2.37
N GLU A 64 8.77 27.91 2.41
CA GLU A 64 9.11 29.31 2.16
C GLU A 64 8.91 29.61 0.68
N PRO A 65 8.48 30.84 0.30
CA PRO A 65 8.16 31.19 -1.10
C PRO A 65 9.28 30.89 -2.12
N ASP A 66 10.55 30.95 -1.68
CA ASP A 66 11.74 30.83 -2.54
C ASP A 66 12.50 29.49 -2.35
N ALA A 67 11.95 28.53 -1.60
CA ALA A 67 12.65 27.27 -1.33
C ALA A 67 12.71 26.37 -2.57
N GLU A 68 13.91 25.87 -2.90
CA GLU A 68 14.17 24.93 -4.00
C GLU A 68 13.64 23.50 -3.71
N GLN A 69 13.02 23.28 -2.56
CA GLN A 69 12.55 21.96 -2.14
C GLN A 69 11.34 21.50 -2.96
N VAL A 70 11.43 20.25 -3.34
CA VAL A 70 10.60 19.58 -4.31
C VAL A 70 9.49 18.82 -3.56
N ALA A 71 8.25 19.30 -3.59
CA ALA A 71 7.09 18.59 -3.01
C ALA A 71 6.55 17.46 -3.93
N PHE A 72 7.45 16.86 -4.71
CA PHE A 72 7.22 15.80 -5.69
C PHE A 72 8.34 14.75 -5.63
N GLU A 73 8.19 13.61 -6.31
CA GLU A 73 9.14 12.50 -6.13
C GLU A 73 10.32 12.52 -7.11
N MET A 74 11.51 12.88 -6.60
CA MET A 74 12.76 12.94 -7.37
C MET A 74 13.24 11.57 -7.88
N SER A 75 12.80 10.49 -7.24
CA SER A 75 13.06 9.12 -7.70
C SER A 75 12.50 8.86 -9.10
N PHE A 76 11.35 9.44 -9.45
CA PHE A 76 10.79 9.35 -10.79
C PHE A 76 11.67 10.06 -11.82
N ILE A 77 12.19 11.26 -11.51
CA ILE A 77 13.11 11.97 -12.42
C ILE A 77 14.36 11.12 -12.68
N SER A 78 14.90 10.49 -11.64
CA SER A 78 16.06 9.61 -11.75
C SER A 78 15.79 8.38 -12.61
N ALA A 79 14.59 7.78 -12.50
CA ALA A 79 14.17 6.63 -13.30
C ALA A 79 13.83 7.00 -14.76
N LEU A 80 13.23 8.17 -14.99
CA LEU A 80 12.81 8.64 -16.31
C LEU A 80 13.99 9.09 -17.16
N THR A 81 14.97 9.79 -16.58
CA THR A 81 16.12 10.37 -17.28
C THR A 81 16.80 9.40 -18.26
N PRO A 82 17.21 8.18 -17.86
CA PRO A 82 17.86 7.25 -18.79
C PRO A 82 16.92 6.64 -19.85
N ALA A 83 15.60 6.80 -19.72
CA ALA A 83 14.60 6.16 -20.57
C ALA A 83 13.95 7.08 -21.62
N ILE A 84 14.12 8.40 -21.51
CA ILE A 84 13.41 9.40 -22.35
C ILE A 84 13.55 9.13 -23.86
N LYS A 85 14.76 8.79 -24.31
CA LYS A 85 15.01 8.54 -25.73
C LYS A 85 14.30 7.28 -26.21
N ASP A 86 14.31 6.22 -25.40
CA ASP A 86 13.66 4.95 -25.72
C ASP A 86 12.13 5.15 -25.74
N ILE A 87 11.56 5.88 -24.78
CA ILE A 87 10.14 6.23 -24.74
C ILE A 87 9.73 6.99 -26.01
N ALA A 88 10.51 7.99 -26.43
CA ALA A 88 10.25 8.76 -27.63
C ALA A 88 10.34 7.91 -28.91
N GLN A 89 11.35 7.05 -29.02
CA GLN A 89 11.53 6.15 -30.16
C GLN A 89 10.40 5.13 -30.27
N SER A 90 9.99 4.54 -29.14
CA SER A 90 8.90 3.58 -29.04
C SER A 90 7.50 4.22 -29.10
N LYS A 91 7.42 5.56 -29.01
CA LYS A 91 6.16 6.33 -28.96
C LYS A 91 5.23 5.89 -27.81
N GLN A 92 5.84 5.46 -26.72
CA GLN A 92 5.12 5.04 -25.52
C GLN A 92 4.52 6.24 -24.80
N LYS A 93 3.42 5.98 -24.08
CA LYS A 93 2.84 6.94 -23.14
C LYS A 93 3.31 6.65 -21.72
N VAL A 94 3.36 7.68 -20.89
CA VAL A 94 3.71 7.58 -19.47
C VAL A 94 2.64 8.24 -18.62
N ALA A 95 2.14 7.57 -17.58
CA ALA A 95 1.20 8.14 -16.62
C ALA A 95 1.62 7.81 -15.19
N VAL A 96 1.92 8.82 -14.38
CA VAL A 96 2.44 8.64 -13.01
C VAL A 96 1.85 9.65 -12.04
N ASN A 97 1.74 9.27 -10.76
CA ASN A 97 1.34 10.15 -9.67
C ASN A 97 2.55 10.72 -8.89
N ALA A 98 3.74 10.66 -9.49
CA ALA A 98 4.99 11.13 -8.91
C ALA A 98 5.03 12.66 -8.69
N GLY A 99 4.08 13.41 -9.27
CA GLY A 99 3.89 14.83 -8.98
C GLY A 99 3.55 15.10 -7.51
N SER A 100 3.10 14.07 -6.77
CA SER A 100 2.79 14.11 -5.35
C SER A 100 1.93 15.31 -4.94
N CYS A 101 2.53 16.36 -4.37
CA CYS A 101 1.84 17.56 -3.90
C CYS A 101 2.15 18.81 -4.76
N ASP A 102 2.93 18.66 -5.84
CA ASP A 102 3.21 19.72 -6.81
C ASP A 102 3.43 19.16 -8.24
N PRO A 103 2.37 18.63 -8.87
CA PRO A 103 2.44 18.07 -10.22
C PRO A 103 2.87 19.09 -11.29
N GLU A 104 2.54 20.39 -11.11
CA GLU A 104 2.97 21.45 -12.03
C GLU A 104 4.49 21.64 -11.99
N ALA A 105 5.09 21.71 -10.80
CA ALA A 105 6.54 21.87 -10.69
C ALA A 105 7.29 20.67 -11.26
N MET A 106 6.80 19.44 -11.03
CA MET A 106 7.37 18.24 -11.65
C MET A 106 7.24 18.31 -13.18
N ALA A 107 6.08 18.66 -13.72
CA ALA A 107 5.90 18.79 -15.16
C ALA A 107 6.88 19.79 -15.78
N LYS A 108 7.15 20.93 -15.13
CA LYS A 108 8.17 21.90 -15.58
C LYS A 108 9.58 21.31 -15.57
N VAL A 109 9.94 20.48 -14.59
CA VAL A 109 11.23 19.77 -14.58
C VAL A 109 11.31 18.77 -15.73
N VAL A 110 10.28 17.95 -15.92
CA VAL A 110 10.25 16.94 -16.99
C VAL A 110 10.29 17.60 -18.36
N GLN A 111 9.61 18.73 -18.56
CA GLN A 111 9.68 19.50 -19.81
C GLN A 111 11.09 20.02 -20.13
N ARG A 112 11.86 20.43 -19.11
CA ARG A 112 13.28 20.78 -19.30
C ARG A 112 14.10 19.55 -19.68
N LEU A 113 13.90 18.46 -18.96
CA LEU A 113 14.58 17.18 -19.18
C LEU A 113 14.35 16.64 -20.60
N VAL A 114 13.12 16.71 -21.10
CA VAL A 114 12.73 16.35 -22.48
C VAL A 114 13.53 17.17 -23.51
N LYS A 115 13.65 18.49 -23.31
CA LYS A 115 14.41 19.39 -24.19
C LYS A 115 15.91 19.10 -24.15
N GLU A 116 16.47 18.89 -22.96
CA GLU A 116 17.89 18.55 -22.76
C GLU A 116 18.28 17.25 -23.47
N HIS A 117 17.36 16.30 -23.56
CA HIS A 117 17.58 15.03 -24.26
C HIS A 117 17.26 15.08 -25.76
N GLY A 118 16.86 16.24 -26.29
CA GLY A 118 16.60 16.45 -27.71
C GLY A 118 15.35 15.73 -28.23
N THR A 119 14.34 15.53 -27.38
CA THR A 119 13.06 14.90 -27.75
C THR A 119 11.92 15.93 -27.80
N ASP A 120 10.80 15.58 -28.42
CA ASP A 120 9.60 16.41 -28.57
C ASP A 120 8.39 15.91 -27.76
N LEU A 121 8.65 15.06 -26.75
CA LEU A 121 7.63 14.50 -25.87
C LEU A 121 6.80 15.59 -25.18
N LYS A 122 5.48 15.45 -25.24
CA LYS A 122 4.52 16.41 -24.68
C LYS A 122 4.18 16.05 -23.25
N VAL A 123 4.37 16.98 -22.34
CA VAL A 123 4.16 16.77 -20.90
C VAL A 123 2.95 17.57 -20.42
N ALA A 124 1.91 16.87 -19.97
CA ALA A 124 0.71 17.42 -19.35
C ALA A 124 0.68 17.06 -17.85
N TRP A 125 -0.14 17.76 -17.07
CA TRP A 125 -0.35 17.43 -15.66
C TRP A 125 -1.79 17.57 -15.20
N VAL A 126 -2.12 16.89 -14.11
CA VAL A 126 -3.47 16.87 -13.50
C VAL A 126 -3.40 17.44 -12.09
N THR A 127 -4.35 18.32 -11.77
CA THR A 127 -4.51 18.96 -10.45
C THR A 127 -5.94 18.82 -9.93
N GLY A 128 -6.17 19.29 -8.71
CA GLY A 128 -7.44 19.20 -7.98
C GLY A 128 -7.39 18.23 -6.80
N ASP A 129 -6.28 17.49 -6.65
CA ASP A 129 -6.05 16.61 -5.51
C ASP A 129 -5.83 17.40 -4.23
N ASP A 130 -5.14 18.54 -4.25
CA ASP A 130 -5.09 19.44 -3.09
C ASP A 130 -6.46 20.12 -2.88
N VAL A 131 -7.17 19.65 -1.86
CA VAL A 131 -8.50 20.15 -1.44
C VAL A 131 -8.42 20.90 -0.11
N THR A 132 -7.23 21.31 0.32
CA THR A 132 -6.99 21.90 1.65
C THR A 132 -7.89 23.11 1.92
N THR A 133 -8.08 23.98 0.92
CA THR A 133 -8.95 25.17 1.03
C THR A 133 -10.41 24.77 1.20
N GLN A 134 -10.93 23.92 0.31
CA GLN A 134 -12.33 23.48 0.30
C GLN A 134 -12.66 22.68 1.57
N PHE A 135 -11.74 21.81 2.00
CA PHE A 135 -11.84 21.09 3.27
C PHE A 135 -11.93 22.05 4.47
N THR A 136 -11.04 23.05 4.54
CA THR A 136 -11.03 24.02 5.64
C THR A 136 -12.32 24.85 5.69
N GLU A 137 -12.84 25.25 4.53
CA GLU A 137 -14.11 25.98 4.43
C GLU A 137 -15.29 25.14 4.90
N LEU A 138 -15.38 23.87 4.48
CA LEU A 138 -16.44 22.95 4.90
C LEU A 138 -16.35 22.61 6.39
N LEU A 139 -15.14 22.42 6.92
CA LEU A 139 -14.92 22.19 8.35
C LEU A 139 -15.41 23.39 9.18
N LYS A 140 -15.10 24.62 8.75
CA LYS A 140 -15.61 25.86 9.39
C LYS A 140 -17.13 26.01 9.27
N ALA A 141 -17.73 25.44 8.23
CA ALA A 141 -19.18 25.41 8.04
C ALA A 141 -19.89 24.32 8.88
N GLY A 142 -19.14 23.49 9.61
CA GLY A 142 -19.68 22.47 10.53
C GLY A 142 -19.71 21.04 9.97
N GLU A 143 -19.06 20.77 8.84
CA GLU A 143 -18.94 19.41 8.31
C GLU A 143 -18.04 18.55 9.21
N THR A 144 -18.45 17.31 9.53
CA THR A 144 -17.86 16.52 10.64
C THR A 144 -16.79 15.49 10.24
N PHE A 145 -16.41 15.40 8.95
CA PHE A 145 -15.36 14.54 8.37
C PHE A 145 -14.92 13.32 9.21
N ALA A 146 -15.80 12.33 9.36
CA ALA A 146 -15.52 11.17 10.21
C ALA A 146 -14.44 10.22 9.65
N SER A 147 -13.55 9.73 10.52
CA SER A 147 -12.44 8.81 10.22
C SER A 147 -12.93 7.46 9.67
N LEU A 148 -12.53 7.07 8.46
CA LEU A 148 -12.94 5.82 7.79
C LEU A 148 -12.75 4.56 8.67
N PRO A 149 -11.59 4.37 9.35
CA PRO A 149 -11.38 3.26 10.28
C PRO A 149 -12.31 3.22 11.50
N SER A 150 -12.54 4.36 12.17
CA SER A 150 -13.08 4.39 13.54
C SER A 150 -14.44 5.06 13.70
N ASP A 151 -14.97 5.68 12.65
CA ASP A 151 -16.18 6.52 12.66
C ASP A 151 -16.11 7.74 13.63
N THR A 152 -14.94 8.02 14.19
CA THR A 152 -14.69 9.17 15.06
C THR A 152 -14.78 10.47 14.24
N PRO A 153 -15.44 11.54 14.73
CA PRO A 153 -15.43 12.85 14.06
C PRO A 153 -14.08 13.56 14.20
N ILE A 154 -13.74 14.42 13.24
CA ILE A 154 -12.42 15.04 13.14
C ILE A 154 -12.10 16.01 14.29
N ASP A 155 -13.12 16.58 14.94
CA ASP A 155 -12.95 17.45 16.11
C ASP A 155 -12.36 16.73 17.33
N GLN A 156 -12.43 15.40 17.36
CA GLN A 156 -11.83 14.55 18.39
C GLN A 156 -10.41 14.09 18.04
N TRP A 157 -9.82 14.51 16.92
CA TRP A 157 -8.48 14.09 16.52
C TRP A 157 -7.37 14.64 17.44
N GLY A 158 -7.56 15.84 17.99
CA GLY A 158 -6.62 16.43 18.96
C GLY A 158 -5.33 17.00 18.34
N VAL A 159 -5.28 17.14 17.02
CA VAL A 159 -4.20 17.78 16.23
C VAL A 159 -4.80 18.64 15.12
N ASP A 160 -4.04 19.66 14.69
CA ASP A 160 -4.49 20.58 13.65
C ASP A 160 -4.12 20.06 12.25
N PRO A 161 -5.09 19.97 11.32
CA PRO A 161 -4.82 19.66 9.93
C PRO A 161 -3.87 20.67 9.26
N VAL A 162 -2.96 20.16 8.45
CA VAL A 162 -1.97 20.93 7.67
C VAL A 162 -2.34 20.96 6.19
N CYS A 163 -2.75 19.81 5.64
CA CYS A 163 -3.23 19.71 4.25
C CYS A 163 -4.22 18.56 4.10
N ALA A 164 -5.03 18.61 3.05
CA ALA A 164 -5.97 17.56 2.68
C ALA A 164 -5.83 17.25 1.18
N GLN A 165 -5.68 15.97 0.85
CA GLN A 165 -5.46 15.51 -0.52
C GLN A 165 -6.50 14.46 -0.93
N ALA A 166 -7.23 14.73 -1.99
CA ALA A 166 -8.21 13.85 -2.60
C ALA A 166 -7.57 12.83 -3.50
N TYR A 167 -8.10 11.61 -3.45
CA TYR A 167 -7.74 10.53 -4.35
C TYR A 167 -8.56 10.75 -5.62
N LEU A 168 -7.95 11.31 -6.66
CA LEU A 168 -8.62 11.54 -7.94
C LEU A 168 -8.72 10.26 -8.77
N GLY A 169 -9.66 10.25 -9.72
CA GLY A 169 -9.79 9.20 -10.74
C GLY A 169 -8.87 9.39 -11.96
N GLY A 170 -8.93 8.46 -12.90
CA GLY A 170 -8.15 8.40 -14.14
C GLY A 170 -8.68 9.26 -15.28
N VAL A 171 -9.83 9.93 -15.14
CA VAL A 171 -10.40 10.70 -16.26
C VAL A 171 -9.50 11.87 -16.69
N GLY A 172 -8.86 12.58 -15.75
CA GLY A 172 -7.91 13.63 -16.09
C GLY A 172 -6.73 13.10 -16.92
N ILE A 173 -6.30 11.86 -16.66
CA ILE A 173 -5.24 11.18 -17.42
C ILE A 173 -5.73 10.83 -18.82
N ALA A 174 -6.94 10.28 -18.94
CA ALA A 174 -7.55 9.96 -20.23
C ALA A 174 -7.66 11.22 -21.12
N GLU A 175 -8.12 12.34 -20.56
CA GLU A 175 -8.23 13.61 -21.27
C GLU A 175 -6.88 14.17 -21.68
N ALA A 176 -5.85 14.09 -20.82
CA ALA A 176 -4.49 14.51 -21.17
C ALA A 176 -3.95 13.75 -22.38
N LEU A 177 -4.13 12.42 -22.39
CA LEU A 177 -3.72 11.56 -23.49
C LEU A 177 -4.53 11.82 -24.78
N ARG A 178 -5.84 12.08 -24.67
CA ARG A 178 -6.70 12.50 -25.80
C ARG A 178 -6.25 13.82 -26.42
N HIS A 179 -5.73 14.75 -25.61
CA HIS A 179 -5.15 16.02 -26.05
C HIS A 179 -3.70 15.88 -26.52
N GLY A 180 -3.19 14.66 -26.67
CA GLY A 180 -1.92 14.36 -27.31
C GLY A 180 -0.72 14.47 -26.38
N ALA A 181 -0.91 14.41 -25.06
CA ALA A 181 0.22 14.23 -24.14
C ALA A 181 0.93 12.88 -24.40
N ASP A 182 2.23 12.86 -24.17
CA ASP A 182 3.05 11.65 -24.12
C ASP A 182 3.36 11.26 -22.67
N ILE A 183 3.56 12.25 -21.80
CA ILE A 183 3.79 12.07 -20.36
C ILE A 183 2.71 12.83 -19.60
N VAL A 184 2.04 12.16 -18.67
CA VAL A 184 1.03 12.74 -17.78
C VAL A 184 1.51 12.62 -16.34
N ILE A 185 1.66 13.77 -15.69
CA ILE A 185 2.07 13.88 -14.28
C ILE A 185 0.86 14.23 -13.41
N CYS A 186 0.55 13.40 -12.43
CA CYS A 186 -0.54 13.63 -11.50
C CYS A 186 -0.01 13.97 -10.10
N GLY A 187 -0.80 14.72 -9.33
CA GLY A 187 -0.71 14.71 -7.86
C GLY A 187 -1.29 13.41 -7.31
N ARG A 188 -2.04 13.46 -6.21
CA ARG A 188 -2.75 12.26 -5.71
C ARG A 188 -3.91 11.86 -6.64
N VAL A 189 -3.71 10.74 -7.32
CA VAL A 189 -4.79 9.91 -7.91
C VAL A 189 -4.85 8.59 -7.14
N ALA A 190 -5.97 7.87 -7.23
CA ALA A 190 -6.01 6.48 -6.77
C ALA A 190 -4.95 5.65 -7.51
N ASP A 191 -4.42 4.61 -6.88
CA ASP A 191 -3.22 3.91 -7.34
C ASP A 191 -3.46 3.22 -8.71
N ALA A 192 -4.68 2.72 -8.92
CA ALA A 192 -5.14 2.13 -10.17
C ALA A 192 -5.56 3.15 -11.25
N ALA A 193 -5.71 4.43 -10.89
CA ALA A 193 -6.23 5.47 -11.79
C ALA A 193 -5.39 5.67 -13.07
N PRO A 194 -4.05 5.58 -13.06
CA PRO A 194 -3.26 5.61 -14.29
C PRO A 194 -3.64 4.52 -15.29
N VAL A 195 -3.96 3.30 -14.81
CA VAL A 195 -4.41 2.21 -15.68
C VAL A 195 -5.82 2.46 -16.21
N VAL A 196 -6.74 2.92 -15.35
CA VAL A 196 -8.10 3.31 -15.75
C VAL A 196 -8.05 4.40 -16.84
N GLY A 197 -7.31 5.48 -16.61
CA GLY A 197 -7.19 6.59 -17.55
C GLY A 197 -6.55 6.19 -18.88
N ALA A 198 -5.50 5.36 -18.84
CA ALA A 198 -4.87 4.82 -20.04
C ALA A 198 -5.82 3.93 -20.86
N ALA A 199 -6.59 3.07 -20.20
CA ALA A 199 -7.56 2.19 -20.86
C ALA A 199 -8.72 2.98 -21.49
N MET A 200 -9.24 4.00 -20.78
CA MET A 200 -10.23 4.92 -21.31
C MET A 200 -9.76 5.66 -22.57
N TRP A 201 -8.50 6.11 -22.58
CA TRP A 201 -7.91 6.73 -23.76
C TRP A 201 -7.76 5.74 -24.91
N TYR A 202 -7.18 4.57 -24.65
CA TYR A 202 -6.80 3.61 -25.69
C TYR A 202 -7.99 3.00 -26.41
N HIS A 203 -9.03 2.62 -25.65
CA HIS A 203 -10.25 1.99 -26.17
C HIS A 203 -11.38 2.99 -26.43
N ASN A 204 -11.14 4.28 -26.15
CA ASN A 204 -12.13 5.34 -26.27
C ASN A 204 -13.40 5.10 -25.42
N TRP A 205 -13.23 4.52 -24.23
CA TRP A 205 -14.32 4.34 -23.28
C TRP A 205 -14.75 5.67 -22.65
N ASP A 206 -16.03 5.77 -22.35
CA ASP A 206 -16.61 6.88 -21.60
C ASP A 206 -16.73 6.54 -20.11
N ARG A 207 -17.30 7.46 -19.32
CA ARG A 207 -17.48 7.28 -17.87
C ARG A 207 -18.63 6.34 -17.49
N GLN A 208 -19.46 5.95 -18.45
CA GLN A 208 -20.64 5.11 -18.27
C GLN A 208 -20.38 3.66 -18.65
N ASP A 209 -19.25 3.37 -19.30
CA ASP A 209 -18.72 2.03 -19.59
C ASP A 209 -18.26 1.31 -18.30
N PHE A 210 -19.12 1.26 -17.26
CA PHE A 210 -18.76 0.83 -15.91
C PHE A 210 -18.13 -0.56 -15.87
N THR A 211 -18.58 -1.50 -16.72
CA THR A 211 -18.00 -2.85 -16.76
C THR A 211 -16.54 -2.79 -17.21
N GLN A 212 -16.24 -2.02 -18.25
CA GLN A 212 -14.88 -1.84 -18.75
C GLN A 212 -14.00 -1.12 -17.73
N LEU A 213 -14.52 -0.04 -17.13
CA LEU A 213 -13.81 0.71 -16.09
C LEU A 213 -13.52 -0.14 -14.86
N ALA A 214 -14.45 -1.00 -14.44
CA ALA A 214 -14.25 -1.88 -13.30
C ALA A 214 -13.18 -2.93 -13.58
N HIS A 215 -13.12 -3.51 -14.77
CA HIS A 215 -11.99 -4.38 -15.13
C HIS A 215 -10.66 -3.61 -15.15
N ALA A 216 -10.64 -2.38 -15.68
CA ALA A 216 -9.44 -1.54 -15.67
C ALA A 216 -8.99 -1.16 -14.25
N LEU A 217 -9.93 -0.94 -13.32
CA LEU A 217 -9.65 -0.74 -11.90
C LEU A 217 -8.98 -1.99 -11.30
N VAL A 218 -9.51 -3.18 -11.56
CA VAL A 218 -8.91 -4.44 -11.08
C VAL A 218 -7.54 -4.71 -11.74
N ALA A 219 -7.39 -4.40 -13.03
CA ALA A 219 -6.10 -4.46 -13.70
C ALA A 219 -5.11 -3.49 -13.04
N GLY A 220 -5.51 -2.25 -12.76
CA GLY A 220 -4.69 -1.28 -12.04
C GLY A 220 -4.22 -1.79 -10.68
N HIS A 221 -5.15 -2.28 -9.86
CA HIS A 221 -4.88 -2.87 -8.54
C HIS A 221 -3.84 -4.01 -8.58
N LEU A 222 -3.91 -4.86 -9.61
CA LEU A 222 -2.97 -5.96 -9.78
C LEU A 222 -1.59 -5.48 -10.24
N LEU A 223 -1.49 -4.38 -10.97
CA LEU A 223 -0.26 -3.92 -11.61
C LEU A 223 0.50 -2.82 -10.82
N GLU A 224 -0.21 -2.04 -9.98
CA GLU A 224 0.32 -0.82 -9.35
C GLU A 224 1.45 -1.08 -8.34
N CYS A 225 1.38 -2.15 -7.54
CA CYS A 225 2.42 -2.52 -6.59
C CYS A 225 3.59 -3.29 -7.23
N SER A 226 3.78 -3.14 -8.55
CA SER A 226 4.95 -3.67 -9.26
C SER A 226 5.09 -5.19 -9.08
N SER A 227 6.23 -5.66 -8.56
CA SER A 227 6.58 -7.07 -8.49
C SER A 227 5.71 -7.93 -7.56
N TYR A 228 4.75 -7.36 -6.81
CA TYR A 228 3.87 -8.16 -5.93
C TYR A 228 3.10 -9.24 -6.70
N VAL A 229 2.47 -8.88 -7.82
CA VAL A 229 1.73 -9.84 -8.65
C VAL A 229 2.64 -10.85 -9.38
N THR A 230 3.95 -10.58 -9.43
CA THR A 230 4.98 -11.41 -10.06
C THR A 230 5.84 -12.20 -9.06
N GLY A 231 5.42 -12.25 -7.79
CA GLY A 231 6.04 -13.07 -6.74
C GLY A 231 6.53 -12.30 -5.50
N GLY A 232 6.50 -10.97 -5.52
CA GLY A 232 6.82 -10.14 -4.36
C GLY A 232 5.87 -10.41 -3.19
N TYR A 233 6.43 -10.71 -2.02
CA TYR A 233 5.68 -11.12 -0.82
C TYR A 233 4.74 -12.33 -1.01
N TYR A 234 4.96 -13.14 -2.03
CA TYR A 234 4.17 -14.34 -2.26
C TYR A 234 4.55 -15.44 -1.25
N THR A 235 3.55 -15.97 -0.54
CA THR A 235 3.76 -17.01 0.49
C THR A 235 4.31 -18.33 -0.06
N GLY A 236 4.17 -18.60 -1.37
CA GLY A 236 4.78 -19.77 -2.05
C GLY A 236 6.19 -19.55 -2.59
N PHE A 237 6.90 -18.50 -2.15
CA PHE A 237 8.22 -18.11 -2.67
C PHE A 237 9.28 -19.22 -2.63
N LYS A 238 9.22 -20.15 -1.67
CA LYS A 238 10.28 -21.16 -1.49
C LYS A 238 10.48 -21.99 -2.74
N LYS A 239 9.40 -22.62 -3.22
CA LYS A 239 9.44 -23.51 -4.39
C LYS A 239 9.53 -22.74 -5.70
N GLU A 240 8.69 -21.71 -5.85
CA GLU A 240 8.46 -21.04 -7.15
C GLU A 240 9.49 -19.93 -7.45
N LEU A 241 10.23 -19.46 -6.44
CA LEU A 241 11.21 -18.38 -6.59
C LEU A 241 12.59 -18.77 -6.08
N LEU A 242 12.72 -19.22 -4.82
CA LEU A 242 14.03 -19.44 -4.20
C LEU A 242 14.70 -20.71 -4.72
N TYR A 243 14.05 -21.87 -4.61
CA TYR A 243 14.63 -23.16 -5.00
C TYR A 243 14.72 -23.33 -6.53
N SER A 244 13.98 -22.53 -7.29
CA SER A 244 14.04 -22.46 -8.74
C SER A 244 15.02 -21.39 -9.25
N ASP A 245 15.76 -20.71 -8.38
CA ASP A 245 16.71 -19.62 -8.72
C ASP A 245 16.09 -18.51 -9.60
N ASN A 246 14.85 -18.14 -9.27
CA ASN A 246 14.02 -17.23 -10.07
C ASN A 246 13.64 -15.95 -9.28
N CYS A 247 14.44 -15.58 -8.27
CA CYS A 247 14.10 -14.55 -7.28
C CYS A 247 14.99 -13.29 -7.31
N THR A 248 16.07 -13.28 -8.09
CA THR A 248 17.08 -12.19 -8.06
C THR A 248 16.69 -10.96 -8.86
N ASN A 249 15.84 -11.14 -9.88
CA ASN A 249 15.36 -10.05 -10.74
C ASN A 249 13.90 -10.28 -11.13
N LEU A 250 12.96 -10.09 -10.20
CA LEU A 250 11.53 -10.25 -10.49
C LEU A 250 11.10 -9.33 -11.64
N GLY A 251 10.41 -9.90 -12.62
CA GLY A 251 9.87 -9.15 -13.75
C GLY A 251 8.76 -8.21 -13.30
N PHE A 252 8.69 -7.03 -13.91
CA PHE A 252 7.61 -6.09 -13.65
C PHE A 252 6.35 -6.51 -14.44
N PRO A 253 5.15 -6.21 -13.92
CA PRO A 253 3.93 -6.75 -14.48
C PRO A 253 3.45 -5.97 -15.70
N ILE A 254 2.80 -6.68 -16.62
CA ILE A 254 2.19 -6.14 -17.84
C ILE A 254 0.75 -6.62 -17.89
N GLY A 255 -0.18 -5.68 -18.06
CA GLY A 255 -1.58 -5.97 -18.35
C GLY A 255 -1.85 -5.91 -19.84
N GLU A 256 -2.62 -6.86 -20.34
CA GLU A 256 -3.12 -6.91 -21.72
C GLU A 256 -4.64 -6.76 -21.68
N ILE A 257 -5.12 -5.52 -21.78
CA ILE A 257 -6.53 -5.15 -21.57
C ILE A 257 -7.26 -5.09 -22.91
N GLU A 258 -8.29 -5.90 -23.07
CA GLU A 258 -9.14 -5.96 -24.26
C GLU A 258 -10.23 -4.87 -24.25
N ALA A 259 -10.82 -4.61 -25.42
CA ALA A 259 -11.85 -3.58 -25.57
C ALA A 259 -13.13 -3.84 -24.77
N ASN A 260 -13.40 -5.08 -24.36
CA ASN A 260 -14.52 -5.44 -23.49
C ASN A 260 -14.19 -5.24 -21.99
N GLY A 261 -12.93 -4.95 -21.64
CA GLY A 261 -12.44 -4.77 -20.28
C GLY A 261 -11.65 -5.96 -19.75
N GLU A 262 -11.97 -7.19 -20.17
CA GLU A 262 -11.26 -8.38 -19.71
C GLU A 262 -9.77 -8.32 -20.08
N PHE A 263 -8.92 -8.98 -19.28
CA PHE A 263 -7.49 -8.79 -19.43
C PHE A 263 -6.66 -9.99 -19.00
N VAL A 264 -5.42 -10.02 -19.47
CA VAL A 264 -4.40 -10.98 -19.03
C VAL A 264 -3.31 -10.23 -18.26
N VAL A 265 -2.92 -10.78 -17.11
CA VAL A 265 -1.72 -10.38 -16.39
C VAL A 265 -0.55 -11.25 -16.86
N THR A 266 0.53 -10.60 -17.27
CA THR A 266 1.82 -11.21 -17.59
C THR A 266 2.95 -10.38 -16.98
N LYS A 267 4.21 -10.70 -17.31
CA LYS A 267 5.39 -9.97 -16.85
C LYS A 267 6.42 -9.81 -17.96
N GLU A 268 7.44 -9.00 -17.68
CA GLU A 268 8.68 -8.95 -18.46
C GLU A 268 9.22 -10.38 -18.74
N GLU A 269 9.38 -10.73 -20.02
CA GLU A 269 9.67 -12.10 -20.47
C GLU A 269 11.06 -12.57 -20.02
N THR A 270 12.07 -11.71 -20.12
CA THR A 270 13.47 -12.02 -19.82
C THR A 270 13.84 -11.91 -18.33
N ALA A 271 12.93 -11.41 -17.50
CA ALA A 271 13.15 -11.28 -16.07
C ALA A 271 12.63 -12.51 -15.31
N GLY A 272 13.06 -12.66 -14.06
CA GLY A 272 12.59 -13.73 -13.18
C GLY A 272 11.17 -13.50 -12.66
N GLY A 273 10.84 -14.14 -11.54
CA GLY A 273 9.51 -14.10 -10.94
C GLY A 273 8.50 -15.03 -11.63
N ILE A 274 7.27 -15.05 -11.11
CA ILE A 274 6.19 -15.92 -11.56
C ILE A 274 4.86 -15.20 -11.57
N VAL A 275 4.08 -15.37 -12.64
CA VAL A 275 2.66 -14.97 -12.69
C VAL A 275 1.80 -16.23 -12.78
N ASN A 276 1.11 -16.55 -11.70
CA ASN A 276 0.16 -17.66 -11.64
C ASN A 276 -1.11 -17.26 -10.88
N VAL A 277 -2.12 -18.14 -10.87
CA VAL A 277 -3.38 -17.87 -10.18
C VAL A 277 -3.15 -17.48 -8.71
N GLN A 278 -2.17 -18.08 -8.03
CA GLN A 278 -1.89 -17.81 -6.62
C GLN A 278 -1.23 -16.43 -6.40
N THR A 279 -0.31 -15.98 -7.26
CA THR A 279 0.28 -14.64 -7.14
C THR A 279 -0.75 -13.55 -7.47
N VAL A 280 -1.61 -13.79 -8.46
CA VAL A 280 -2.72 -12.88 -8.80
C VAL A 280 -3.76 -12.85 -7.68
N THR A 281 -4.10 -13.99 -7.07
CA THR A 281 -4.99 -14.04 -5.90
C THR A 281 -4.40 -13.29 -4.72
N ALA A 282 -3.10 -13.51 -4.42
CA ALA A 282 -2.43 -12.82 -3.32
C ALA A 282 -2.47 -11.29 -3.50
N GLN A 283 -2.14 -10.78 -4.70
CA GLN A 283 -2.20 -9.35 -4.95
C GLN A 283 -3.65 -8.81 -4.96
N LEU A 284 -4.62 -9.56 -5.48
CA LEU A 284 -6.01 -9.12 -5.46
C LEU A 284 -6.55 -8.95 -4.02
N LEU A 285 -6.15 -9.83 -3.10
CA LEU A 285 -6.57 -9.78 -1.69
C LEU A 285 -5.87 -8.68 -0.88
N TYR A 286 -4.80 -8.09 -1.40
CA TYR A 286 -4.11 -6.95 -0.81
C TYR A 286 -5.03 -5.71 -0.86
N GLU A 287 -5.11 -4.95 0.23
CA GLU A 287 -5.74 -3.62 0.31
C GLU A 287 -7.22 -3.50 -0.06
N ILE A 288 -7.93 -4.61 -0.16
CA ILE A 288 -9.39 -4.61 -0.29
C ILE A 288 -10.08 -4.55 1.08
N GLN A 289 -11.20 -3.83 1.15
CA GLN A 289 -11.96 -3.63 2.40
C GLN A 289 -13.29 -4.40 2.43
N GLY A 290 -13.67 -5.04 1.33
CA GLY A 290 -14.95 -5.70 1.18
C GLY A 290 -15.21 -6.17 -0.25
N PRO A 291 -16.39 -6.79 -0.50
CA PRO A 291 -16.78 -7.27 -1.82
C PRO A 291 -16.99 -6.16 -2.87
N LEU A 292 -17.28 -4.93 -2.43
CA LEU A 292 -17.32 -3.74 -3.27
C LEU A 292 -16.01 -2.94 -3.11
N TYR A 293 -15.35 -2.71 -4.23
CA TYR A 293 -14.16 -1.86 -4.30
C TYR A 293 -14.54 -0.48 -4.82
N TYR A 294 -14.62 0.48 -3.91
CA TYR A 294 -14.99 1.87 -4.21
C TYR A 294 -13.81 2.63 -4.82
N ASN A 295 -14.02 3.26 -5.97
CA ASN A 295 -13.09 4.19 -6.62
C ASN A 295 -13.84 5.43 -7.15
N SER A 296 -13.11 6.52 -7.43
CA SER A 296 -13.68 7.79 -7.88
C SER A 296 -14.40 7.69 -9.23
N ASP A 297 -13.95 6.80 -10.13
CA ASP A 297 -14.53 6.65 -11.47
C ASP A 297 -15.58 5.54 -11.57
N VAL A 298 -15.45 4.49 -10.76
CA VAL A 298 -16.30 3.29 -10.81
C VAL A 298 -16.28 2.56 -9.47
N THR A 299 -17.31 1.78 -9.17
CA THR A 299 -17.24 0.75 -8.11
C THR A 299 -17.13 -0.62 -8.78
N ALA A 300 -16.10 -1.39 -8.45
CA ALA A 300 -15.98 -2.79 -8.89
C ALA A 300 -16.55 -3.74 -7.84
N ARG A 301 -17.14 -4.86 -8.29
CA ARG A 301 -17.62 -5.93 -7.41
C ARG A 301 -16.87 -7.23 -7.70
N PHE A 302 -16.39 -7.89 -6.65
CA PHE A 302 -15.51 -9.06 -6.75
C PHE A 302 -16.23 -10.41 -6.73
N ASP A 303 -17.53 -10.45 -6.44
CA ASP A 303 -18.31 -11.69 -6.31
C ASP A 303 -18.27 -12.59 -7.56
N GLY A 304 -18.16 -12.01 -8.75
CA GLY A 304 -18.09 -12.73 -10.03
C GLY A 304 -16.69 -12.99 -10.56
N ILE A 305 -15.62 -12.48 -9.93
CA ILE A 305 -14.28 -12.51 -10.51
C ILE A 305 -13.78 -13.94 -10.70
N GLN A 306 -13.18 -14.24 -11.86
CA GLN A 306 -12.59 -15.53 -12.18
C GLN A 306 -11.14 -15.35 -12.60
N LEU A 307 -10.28 -16.27 -12.17
CA LEU A 307 -8.88 -16.36 -12.57
C LEU A 307 -8.64 -17.66 -13.31
N HIS A 308 -8.06 -17.59 -14.50
CA HIS A 308 -7.74 -18.75 -15.31
C HIS A 308 -6.29 -18.71 -15.79
N GLN A 309 -5.53 -19.77 -15.54
CA GLN A 309 -4.16 -19.90 -16.05
C GLN A 309 -4.20 -20.24 -17.54
N GLU A 310 -3.89 -19.27 -18.41
CA GLU A 310 -3.89 -19.51 -19.87
C GLU A 310 -2.60 -20.16 -20.36
N ALA A 311 -1.47 -19.76 -19.78
CA ALA A 311 -0.15 -20.25 -20.12
C ALA A 311 0.83 -19.95 -18.96
N PRO A 312 2.08 -20.45 -18.98
CA PRO A 312 3.10 -20.02 -18.03
C PRO A 312 3.23 -18.49 -18.00
N ASN A 313 3.24 -17.91 -16.80
CA ASN A 313 3.28 -16.46 -16.59
C ASN A 313 2.11 -15.66 -17.19
N ARG A 314 0.97 -16.30 -17.48
CA ARG A 314 -0.22 -15.64 -18.05
C ARG A 314 -1.50 -16.06 -17.34
N VAL A 315 -2.15 -15.11 -16.68
CA VAL A 315 -3.41 -15.33 -15.97
C VAL A 315 -4.48 -14.40 -16.53
N ARG A 316 -5.56 -14.99 -17.03
CA ARG A 316 -6.76 -14.29 -17.48
C ARG A 316 -7.62 -13.92 -16.28
N VAL A 317 -8.16 -12.71 -16.32
CA VAL A 317 -9.11 -12.18 -15.34
C VAL A 317 -10.41 -11.79 -16.06
N THR A 318 -11.52 -12.34 -15.60
CA THR A 318 -12.86 -12.08 -16.14
C THR A 318 -13.90 -11.94 -15.02
N GLY A 319 -15.14 -11.58 -15.38
CA GLY A 319 -16.28 -11.64 -14.46
C GLY A 319 -16.36 -10.50 -13.45
N VAL A 320 -15.60 -9.41 -13.66
CA VAL A 320 -15.72 -8.21 -12.82
C VAL A 320 -16.99 -7.45 -13.21
N VAL A 321 -17.81 -7.12 -12.22
CA VAL A 321 -19.03 -6.34 -12.43
C VAL A 321 -18.77 -4.87 -12.07
N GLY A 322 -19.11 -3.96 -12.98
CA GLY A 322 -19.01 -2.53 -12.77
C GLY A 322 -20.31 -1.88 -12.34
N LEU A 323 -20.23 -0.99 -11.35
CA LEU A 323 -21.33 -0.21 -10.82
C LEU A 323 -20.98 1.29 -10.83
N PRO A 324 -21.97 2.20 -10.79
CA PRO A 324 -21.71 3.63 -10.73
C PRO A 324 -20.80 4.01 -9.55
N PRO A 325 -19.91 5.01 -9.71
CA PRO A 325 -19.04 5.47 -8.61
C PRO A 325 -19.83 6.07 -7.45
N PRO A 326 -19.24 6.13 -6.24
CA PRO A 326 -19.77 6.90 -5.13
C PRO A 326 -19.80 8.41 -5.44
N PRO A 327 -20.69 9.19 -4.82
CA PRO A 327 -20.66 10.65 -4.96
C PRO A 327 -19.48 11.32 -4.24
N THR A 328 -18.75 10.56 -3.45
CA THR A 328 -17.57 10.99 -2.70
C THR A 328 -16.32 10.28 -3.20
N THR A 329 -15.16 10.82 -2.87
CA THR A 329 -13.86 10.15 -2.97
C THR A 329 -13.17 10.15 -1.61
N LYS A 330 -12.10 9.35 -1.47
CA LYS A 330 -11.25 9.35 -0.28
C LYS A 330 -10.42 10.64 -0.25
N ILE A 331 -10.30 11.26 0.91
CA ILE A 331 -9.27 12.26 1.20
C ILE A 331 -8.35 11.76 2.31
N GLY A 332 -7.06 12.05 2.17
CA GLY A 332 -6.07 11.93 3.23
C GLY A 332 -5.76 13.31 3.80
N ILE A 333 -5.92 13.47 5.10
CA ILE A 333 -5.69 14.71 5.82
C ILE A 333 -4.44 14.50 6.67
N THR A 334 -3.46 15.37 6.52
CA THR A 334 -2.18 15.31 7.23
C THR A 334 -2.19 16.29 8.39
N ALA A 335 -1.69 15.87 9.54
CA ALA A 335 -1.40 16.75 10.68
C ALA A 335 -0.01 16.46 11.26
N LYS A 336 0.55 17.42 12.01
CA LYS A 336 1.81 17.21 12.74
C LYS A 336 1.54 16.41 14.01
N GLY A 337 2.16 15.24 14.15
CA GLY A 337 2.01 14.41 15.35
C GLY A 337 2.94 14.82 16.49
N GLY A 338 4.19 15.14 16.14
CA GLY A 338 5.23 15.52 17.10
C GLY A 338 6.58 14.95 16.67
N TRP A 339 7.33 14.47 17.64
CA TRP A 339 8.68 13.93 17.46
C TRP A 339 8.76 12.51 17.98
N GLN A 340 9.48 11.66 17.26
CA GLN A 340 9.70 10.26 17.63
C GLN A 340 11.18 9.89 17.57
N ALA A 341 11.60 8.94 18.42
CA ALA A 341 12.96 8.42 18.45
C ALA A 341 12.97 7.00 19.02
N GLU A 342 14.08 6.29 18.80
CA GLU A 342 14.28 4.94 19.32
C GLU A 342 15.73 4.69 19.75
N VAL A 343 15.89 3.80 20.73
CA VAL A 343 17.19 3.29 21.20
C VAL A 343 17.09 1.78 21.31
N HIS A 344 18.14 1.08 20.88
CA HIS A 344 18.20 -0.38 20.87
C HIS A 344 19.26 -0.91 21.84
N PHE A 345 18.92 -2.01 22.53
CA PHE A 345 19.82 -2.80 23.36
C PHE A 345 19.80 -4.26 22.91
N PHE A 346 20.99 -4.86 22.75
CA PHE A 346 21.14 -6.24 22.33
C PHE A 346 21.29 -7.17 23.54
N LEU A 347 20.19 -7.79 23.96
CA LEU A 347 20.16 -8.66 25.13
C LEU A 347 20.61 -10.07 24.72
N THR A 348 21.67 -10.59 25.33
CA THR A 348 22.25 -11.89 24.94
C THR A 348 22.15 -12.93 26.06
N GLY A 349 21.75 -14.15 25.73
CA GLY A 349 21.80 -15.33 26.59
C GLY A 349 20.57 -15.48 27.50
N LEU A 350 20.81 -15.89 28.75
CA LEU A 350 19.76 -16.19 29.72
C LEU A 350 19.03 -14.92 30.21
N ASP A 351 17.89 -15.10 30.89
CA ASP A 351 17.22 -14.08 31.70
C ASP A 351 16.81 -12.81 30.90
N ILE A 352 16.40 -12.98 29.64
CA ILE A 352 16.01 -11.87 28.76
C ILE A 352 14.92 -10.99 29.39
N VAL A 353 13.94 -11.61 30.07
CA VAL A 353 12.83 -10.90 30.73
C VAL A 353 13.36 -10.02 31.86
N GLU A 354 14.22 -10.56 32.71
CA GLU A 354 14.83 -9.86 33.85
C GLU A 354 15.78 -8.76 33.39
N LYS A 355 16.58 -9.00 32.34
CA LYS A 355 17.44 -8.00 31.71
C LYS A 355 16.63 -6.83 31.15
N THR A 356 15.52 -7.13 30.48
CA THR A 356 14.58 -6.12 29.97
C THR A 356 14.01 -5.29 31.10
N GLU A 357 13.55 -5.93 32.17
CA GLU A 357 12.98 -5.23 33.33
C GLU A 357 14.02 -4.36 34.04
N LEU A 358 15.29 -4.80 34.13
CA LEU A 358 16.37 -3.99 34.68
C LEU A 358 16.60 -2.71 33.86
N VAL A 359 16.74 -2.83 32.53
CA VAL A 359 16.90 -1.68 31.63
C VAL A 359 15.71 -0.74 31.77
N LYS A 360 14.48 -1.28 31.70
CA LYS A 360 13.24 -0.50 31.83
C LYS A 360 13.20 0.28 33.14
N ARG A 361 13.49 -0.35 34.29
CA ARG A 361 13.51 0.32 35.59
C ARG A 361 14.54 1.44 35.65
N GLN A 362 15.75 1.19 35.17
CA GLN A 362 16.84 2.17 35.16
C GLN A 362 16.49 3.37 34.28
N THR A 363 16.05 3.13 33.04
CA THR A 363 15.61 4.19 32.10
C THR A 363 14.47 5.01 32.68
N LEU A 364 13.41 4.38 33.19
CA LEU A 364 12.27 5.08 33.79
C LEU A 364 12.67 5.87 35.04
N LYS A 365 13.58 5.35 35.87
CA LYS A 365 14.09 6.06 37.04
C LYS A 365 14.90 7.30 36.64
N SER A 366 15.74 7.18 35.62
CA SER A 366 16.54 8.27 35.04
C SER A 366 15.68 9.39 34.47
N MET A 367 14.59 9.03 33.77
CA MET A 367 13.64 10.00 33.21
C MET A 367 12.93 10.83 34.31
N GLY A 368 12.70 10.25 35.50
CA GLY A 368 12.05 10.96 36.61
C GLY A 368 10.68 11.54 36.20
N GLU A 369 10.48 12.84 36.46
CA GLU A 369 9.23 13.54 36.14
C GLU A 369 9.04 13.81 34.64
N TYR A 370 10.11 13.74 33.83
CA TYR A 370 10.00 13.93 32.37
C TYR A 370 9.19 12.82 31.68
N ARG A 371 8.90 11.71 32.38
CA ARG A 371 8.03 10.65 31.86
C ARG A 371 6.67 11.17 31.38
N LYS A 372 6.14 12.22 32.00
CA LYS A 372 4.83 12.82 31.64
C LYS A 372 4.84 13.58 30.31
N GLU A 373 6.02 13.88 29.76
CA GLU A 373 6.19 14.60 28.49
C GLU A 373 6.07 13.66 27.29
N PHE A 374 6.14 12.34 27.49
CA PHE A 374 6.01 11.36 26.41
C PHE A 374 4.54 10.99 26.19
N THR A 375 4.08 11.14 24.96
CA THR A 375 2.76 10.66 24.53
C THR A 375 2.77 9.16 24.25
N THR A 376 3.94 8.60 23.96
CA THR A 376 4.17 7.16 23.84
C THR A 376 5.57 6.84 24.37
N LEU A 377 5.68 5.77 25.17
CA LEU A 377 6.95 5.22 25.61
C LEU A 377 6.81 3.70 25.74
N THR A 378 7.42 2.96 24.83
CA THR A 378 7.29 1.51 24.73
C THR A 378 8.65 0.81 24.81
N PHE A 379 8.62 -0.40 25.36
CA PHE A 379 9.77 -1.29 25.50
C PHE A 379 9.40 -2.60 24.83
N ASN A 380 9.94 -2.86 23.64
CA ASN A 380 9.58 -4.01 22.80
C ASN A 380 10.77 -4.96 22.69
N VAL A 381 10.57 -6.22 23.09
CA VAL A 381 11.57 -7.29 22.91
C VAL A 381 11.22 -8.06 21.65
N THR A 382 12.19 -8.21 20.75
CA THR A 382 12.01 -8.90 19.47
C THR A 382 12.96 -10.09 19.37
N GLY A 383 12.38 -11.27 19.11
CA GLY A 383 13.09 -12.53 18.99
C GLY A 383 13.05 -13.37 20.27
N SER A 384 13.68 -14.53 20.21
CA SER A 384 13.86 -15.44 21.34
C SER A 384 15.23 -16.12 21.24
N VAL A 385 15.76 -16.54 22.37
CA VAL A 385 17.02 -17.28 22.43
C VAL A 385 16.72 -18.75 22.16
N ALA A 386 17.40 -19.32 21.16
CA ALA A 386 17.28 -20.74 20.85
C ALA A 386 17.79 -21.61 22.00
N GLU A 387 17.27 -22.83 22.11
CA GLU A 387 17.84 -23.84 23.00
C GLU A 387 19.28 -24.17 22.55
N ASN A 388 20.26 -24.01 23.45
CA ASN A 388 21.69 -24.21 23.19
C ASN A 388 22.18 -23.51 21.89
N PRO A 389 22.27 -22.17 21.89
CA PRO A 389 22.53 -21.39 20.68
C PRO A 389 23.90 -21.70 20.09
N ARG A 390 23.97 -21.82 18.76
CA ARG A 390 25.20 -22.22 18.04
C ARG A 390 26.24 -21.10 17.94
N ASN A 391 25.82 -19.86 18.13
CA ASN A 391 26.66 -18.67 18.11
C ASN A 391 25.97 -17.52 18.86
N GLN A 392 26.71 -16.43 19.09
CA GLN A 392 26.21 -15.26 19.81
C GLN A 392 24.96 -14.66 19.15
N ALA A 393 24.91 -14.53 17.82
CA ALA A 393 23.77 -13.94 17.12
C ALA A 393 22.46 -14.72 17.39
N SER A 394 22.50 -16.05 17.40
CA SER A 394 21.34 -16.90 17.76
C SER A 394 20.96 -16.86 19.24
N ALA A 395 21.80 -16.24 20.07
CA ALA A 395 21.58 -16.02 21.50
C ALA A 395 21.19 -14.58 21.83
N THR A 396 21.09 -13.69 20.84
CA THR A 396 20.84 -12.26 21.03
C THR A 396 19.45 -11.89 20.56
N VAL A 397 18.73 -11.11 21.37
CA VAL A 397 17.44 -10.50 21.05
C VAL A 397 17.55 -8.98 21.10
N ASP A 398 16.68 -8.29 20.36
CA ASP A 398 16.66 -6.83 20.33
C ASP A 398 15.64 -6.29 21.35
N LEU A 399 16.05 -5.40 22.23
CA LEU A 399 15.17 -4.56 23.05
C LEU A 399 15.16 -3.16 22.46
N ARG A 400 14.04 -2.80 21.83
CA ARG A 400 13.77 -1.46 21.34
C ARG A 400 13.02 -0.65 22.40
N ILE A 401 13.57 0.50 22.74
CA ILE A 401 12.89 1.55 23.49
C ILE A 401 12.45 2.59 22.48
N PHE A 402 11.15 2.82 22.34
CA PHE A 402 10.58 3.78 21.40
C PHE A 402 9.80 4.85 22.15
N ALA A 403 9.90 6.10 21.70
CA ALA A 403 9.23 7.22 22.34
C ALA A 403 8.66 8.21 21.33
N GLN A 404 7.53 8.82 21.69
CA GLN A 404 6.94 9.98 21.01
C GLN A 404 6.67 11.10 22.02
N SER A 405 6.89 12.35 21.61
CA SER A 405 6.57 13.54 22.40
C SER A 405 6.24 14.73 21.49
N LYS A 406 5.46 15.68 22.01
CA LYS A 406 5.27 17.00 21.39
C LYS A 406 6.45 17.94 21.64
N ASN A 407 7.32 17.63 22.60
CA ASN A 407 8.44 18.45 23.00
C ASN A 407 9.74 18.01 22.26
N PRO A 408 10.22 18.77 21.24
CA PRO A 408 11.44 18.44 20.51
C PRO A 408 12.69 18.41 21.38
N ASP A 409 12.77 19.25 22.42
CA ASP A 409 13.99 19.45 23.18
C ASP A 409 14.35 18.19 23.97
N ILE A 410 13.36 17.52 24.56
CA ILE A 410 13.59 16.24 25.26
C ILE A 410 13.84 15.08 24.30
N MET A 411 13.49 15.20 23.02
CA MET A 411 13.72 14.13 22.03
C MET A 411 15.11 14.22 21.39
N SER A 412 15.73 15.40 21.36
CA SER A 412 16.98 15.63 20.62
C SER A 412 18.08 16.35 21.40
N ALA A 413 17.89 16.64 22.69
CA ALA A 413 18.79 17.48 23.50
C ALA A 413 18.99 18.91 22.94
N GLY A 414 17.91 19.51 22.43
CA GLY A 414 17.93 20.88 21.89
C GLY A 414 18.90 21.05 20.70
N THR A 415 19.85 21.99 20.80
CA THR A 415 20.87 22.23 19.74
C THR A 415 21.93 21.13 19.65
N HIS A 416 22.08 20.31 20.69
CA HIS A 416 23.04 19.20 20.71
C HIS A 416 22.39 17.93 20.19
N LYS A 417 22.42 17.69 18.88
CA LYS A 417 21.85 16.48 18.29
C LYS A 417 22.49 15.21 18.90
N GLY A 418 21.74 14.51 19.76
CA GLY A 418 22.14 13.20 20.30
C GLY A 418 22.18 13.14 21.84
N VAL A 419 23.19 12.44 22.37
CA VAL A 419 23.35 12.21 23.82
C VAL A 419 24.36 13.20 24.38
N ALA A 420 23.91 14.11 25.25
CA ALA A 420 24.76 15.06 25.97
C ALA A 420 24.61 14.86 27.49
N PRO A 421 25.71 14.81 28.29
CA PRO A 421 25.65 14.52 29.72
C PRO A 421 24.86 15.54 30.56
N ASP A 422 24.88 16.80 30.15
CA ASP A 422 24.30 17.95 30.85
C ASP A 422 22.87 18.28 30.41
N THR A 423 22.38 17.66 29.33
CA THR A 423 21.09 18.00 28.72
C THR A 423 20.07 16.86 28.88
N PRO A 424 18.92 17.10 29.52
CA PRO A 424 17.81 16.14 29.58
C PRO A 424 17.38 15.70 28.18
N SER A 425 17.41 14.40 27.89
CA SER A 425 16.95 13.85 26.61
C SER A 425 16.64 12.35 26.68
N PHE A 426 15.75 11.91 25.79
CA PHE A 426 15.37 10.53 25.58
C PHE A 426 16.58 9.61 25.40
N GLY A 427 17.48 9.95 24.48
CA GLY A 427 18.70 9.17 24.22
C GLY A 427 19.59 9.05 25.46
N LYS A 428 19.78 10.14 26.20
CA LYS A 428 20.57 10.15 27.45
C LYS A 428 19.97 9.18 28.47
N TRP A 429 18.68 9.30 28.79
CA TRP A 429 18.06 8.46 29.82
C TRP A 429 18.07 6.97 29.48
N CYS A 430 18.05 6.64 28.19
CA CYS A 430 18.18 5.26 27.76
C CYS A 430 19.59 4.71 27.99
N ILE A 431 20.65 5.50 27.72
CA ILE A 431 22.03 4.99 27.62
C ILE A 431 22.86 5.22 28.89
N GLU A 432 22.59 6.25 29.69
CA GLU A 432 23.47 6.66 30.79
C GLU A 432 23.70 5.57 31.86
N ASN A 433 22.77 4.62 31.98
CA ASN A 433 22.86 3.51 32.92
C ASN A 433 23.51 2.24 32.33
N CYS A 434 24.00 2.27 31.08
CA CYS A 434 24.51 1.08 30.41
C CYS A 434 25.65 0.38 31.17
N LEU A 435 26.61 1.13 31.74
CA LEU A 435 27.75 0.55 32.47
C LEU A 435 27.37 -0.02 33.86
N GLN A 436 26.17 0.26 34.34
CA GLN A 436 25.58 -0.33 35.55
C GLN A 436 24.37 -1.21 35.22
N GLY A 437 24.21 -1.58 33.95
CA GLY A 437 23.07 -2.33 33.44
C GLY A 437 23.22 -3.84 33.63
N TYR A 438 22.60 -4.59 32.72
CA TYR A 438 22.63 -6.04 32.75
C TYR A 438 23.98 -6.65 32.35
N PRO A 439 24.26 -7.92 32.71
CA PRO A 439 25.46 -8.63 32.26
C PRO A 439 25.55 -8.71 30.73
N GLY A 440 26.61 -8.15 30.15
CA GLY A 440 26.78 -8.05 28.70
C GLY A 440 26.08 -6.85 28.05
N GLY A 441 25.75 -5.82 28.85
CA GLY A 441 25.17 -4.55 28.41
C GLY A 441 25.74 -4.00 27.11
N THR A 442 25.00 -4.17 26.01
CA THR A 442 25.43 -3.76 24.66
C THR A 442 24.33 -2.90 24.02
N PRO A 443 24.49 -1.56 23.93
CA PRO A 443 23.59 -0.70 23.18
C PRO A 443 23.97 -0.69 21.69
N ALA A 444 23.00 -0.37 20.83
CA ALA A 444 23.31 -0.01 19.45
C ALA A 444 24.14 1.30 19.43
N MET A 445 25.24 1.30 18.69
CA MET A 445 26.16 2.43 18.66
C MET A 445 25.75 3.53 17.66
N ASP A 446 24.77 3.29 16.79
CA ASP A 446 24.20 4.32 15.93
C ASP A 446 23.16 5.16 16.68
N LEU A 447 23.64 6.19 17.37
CA LEU A 447 22.81 7.07 18.18
C LEU A 447 21.98 8.07 17.35
N ARG A 448 22.05 8.04 16.02
CA ARG A 448 21.22 8.92 15.17
C ARG A 448 19.74 8.58 15.30
N GLN A 449 19.40 7.34 15.63
CA GLN A 449 18.02 6.92 15.88
C GLN A 449 17.44 7.49 17.19
N SER A 450 18.29 7.89 18.14
CA SER A 450 17.86 8.50 19.39
C SER A 450 17.59 10.00 19.26
N VAL A 451 17.84 10.59 18.09
CA VAL A 451 17.53 11.98 17.78
C VAL A 451 16.09 12.04 17.28
N GLY A 452 15.27 12.87 17.93
CA GLY A 452 13.90 13.14 17.52
C GLY A 452 13.81 13.50 16.04
N LYS A 453 12.99 12.75 15.31
CA LYS A 453 12.53 13.05 13.96
C LYS A 453 11.03 13.39 13.99
N PRO A 454 10.55 14.34 13.16
CA PRO A 454 9.13 14.60 13.10
C PRO A 454 8.39 13.37 12.60
N PHE A 455 7.16 13.19 13.07
CA PHE A 455 6.21 12.24 12.49
C PHE A 455 4.87 12.94 12.27
N PHE A 456 4.07 12.36 11.39
CA PHE A 456 2.83 12.95 10.92
C PHE A 456 1.66 12.03 11.21
N GLU A 457 0.57 12.61 11.68
CA GLU A 457 -0.70 11.92 11.83
C GLU A 457 -1.44 11.94 10.48
N TYR A 458 -2.20 10.88 10.23
CA TYR A 458 -2.97 10.73 9.00
C TYR A 458 -4.42 10.40 9.31
N TRP A 459 -5.33 11.22 8.80
CA TRP A 459 -6.77 11.03 8.95
C TRP A 459 -7.41 10.81 7.59
N VAL A 460 -8.28 9.82 7.50
CA VAL A 460 -8.91 9.46 6.24
C VAL A 460 -10.40 9.68 6.34
N ALA A 461 -10.95 10.45 5.40
CA ALA A 461 -12.38 10.75 5.34
C ALA A 461 -12.90 10.67 3.89
N LEU A 462 -14.22 10.82 3.73
CA LEU A 462 -14.87 10.97 2.44
C LEU A 462 -15.08 12.45 2.12
N PHE A 463 -14.91 12.82 0.85
CA PHE A 463 -15.07 14.17 0.35
C PHE A 463 -15.97 14.20 -0.89
N PRO A 464 -16.93 15.11 -1.02
CA PRO A 464 -17.81 15.17 -2.19
C PRO A 464 -17.03 15.47 -3.47
N GLN A 465 -17.22 14.65 -4.51
CA GLN A 465 -16.49 14.83 -5.78
C GLN A 465 -16.86 16.13 -6.50
N ASP A 466 -18.05 16.68 -6.27
CA ASP A 466 -18.54 17.93 -6.87
C ASP A 466 -17.98 19.20 -6.22
N LYS A 467 -17.21 19.06 -5.13
CA LYS A 467 -16.47 20.16 -4.49
C LYS A 467 -15.00 20.21 -4.89
N ILE A 468 -14.57 19.30 -5.76
CA ILE A 468 -13.19 19.19 -6.23
C ILE A 468 -13.02 19.99 -7.53
N ASN A 469 -12.00 20.84 -7.57
CA ASN A 469 -11.60 21.55 -8.79
C ASN A 469 -10.63 20.66 -9.59
N HIS A 470 -11.14 19.58 -10.19
CA HIS A 470 -10.33 18.64 -10.96
C HIS A 470 -10.02 19.25 -12.33
N GLU A 471 -8.74 19.42 -12.65
CA GLU A 471 -8.29 20.05 -13.88
C GLU A 471 -7.15 19.27 -14.54
N MET A 472 -7.13 19.28 -15.87
CA MET A 472 -6.01 18.82 -16.69
C MET A 472 -5.38 20.01 -17.40
N HIS A 473 -4.06 20.13 -17.32
CA HIS A 473 -3.28 21.19 -17.93
C HIS A 473 -2.41 20.63 -19.04
N THR A 474 -2.56 21.24 -20.20
CA THR A 474 -1.90 20.85 -21.44
C THR A 474 -0.52 21.51 -21.58
N PHE A 475 0.35 20.88 -22.36
CA PHE A 475 1.70 21.38 -22.69
C PHE A 475 1.69 22.70 -23.48
N ASP A 476 0.57 23.10 -24.08
CA ASP A 476 0.37 24.38 -24.76
C ASP A 476 -0.29 25.45 -23.87
N GLY A 477 -0.43 25.19 -22.56
CA GLY A 477 -0.86 26.17 -21.56
C GLY A 477 -2.37 26.32 -21.40
N LYS A 478 -3.19 25.41 -21.96
CA LYS A 478 -4.63 25.38 -21.71
C LYS A 478 -4.95 24.55 -20.47
N THR A 479 -5.92 25.02 -19.71
CA THR A 479 -6.54 24.30 -18.59
C THR A 479 -7.91 23.81 -19.01
N ILE A 480 -8.20 22.53 -18.75
CA ILE A 480 -9.46 21.87 -19.07
C ILE A 480 -10.04 21.33 -17.76
N ALA A 481 -11.24 21.80 -17.41
CA ALA A 481 -11.97 21.31 -16.25
C ALA A 481 -12.48 19.88 -16.50
N ILE A 482 -12.33 19.03 -15.50
CA ILE A 482 -12.77 17.64 -15.50
C ILE A 482 -14.02 17.55 -14.61
N PRO A 483 -15.23 17.42 -15.19
CA PRO A 483 -16.45 17.45 -14.40
C PRO A 483 -16.56 16.22 -13.46
N PRO A 484 -17.30 16.33 -12.34
CA PRO A 484 -17.58 15.18 -11.49
C PRO A 484 -18.47 14.15 -12.22
N PRO A 485 -18.49 12.87 -11.78
CA PRO A 485 -19.39 11.88 -12.36
C PRO A 485 -20.86 12.29 -12.25
N ILE A 486 -21.62 12.09 -13.33
CA ILE A 486 -23.06 12.39 -13.38
C ILE A 486 -23.86 11.25 -12.75
N ASN A 487 -23.62 10.01 -13.21
CA ASN A 487 -24.28 8.82 -12.69
C ASN A 487 -23.50 8.31 -11.48
N LYS A 488 -24.09 8.45 -10.30
CA LYS A 488 -23.48 8.15 -9.00
C LYS A 488 -24.42 7.29 -8.17
N HIS A 489 -23.87 6.49 -7.26
CA HIS A 489 -24.66 5.69 -6.34
C HIS A 489 -24.14 5.85 -4.90
N ILE A 490 -25.05 6.05 -3.93
CA ILE A 490 -24.67 6.13 -2.52
C ILE A 490 -24.56 4.70 -1.98
N TYR A 491 -23.36 4.32 -1.55
CA TYR A 491 -23.10 3.01 -0.95
C TYR A 491 -23.04 3.10 0.58
N PRO A 492 -23.42 2.04 1.30
CA PRO A 492 -23.09 1.91 2.71
C PRO A 492 -21.58 2.01 2.92
N ARG A 493 -21.18 2.81 3.91
CA ARG A 493 -19.78 2.95 4.31
C ARG A 493 -19.22 1.62 4.82
N GLN A 494 -19.98 0.95 5.68
CA GLN A 494 -19.66 -0.38 6.17
C GLN A 494 -20.35 -1.43 5.30
N GLN A 495 -19.57 -2.38 4.80
CA GLN A 495 -20.08 -3.49 4.00
C GLN A 495 -20.52 -4.65 4.91
N GLU A 496 -21.24 -5.61 4.35
CA GLU A 496 -21.70 -6.77 5.10
C GLU A 496 -20.52 -7.57 5.65
N SER A 497 -20.66 -8.01 6.90
CA SER A 497 -19.68 -8.81 7.64
C SER A 497 -20.37 -10.03 8.19
N TYR A 498 -19.83 -11.22 7.91
CA TYR A 498 -20.45 -12.49 8.27
C TYR A 498 -19.44 -13.62 8.43
N ASP A 499 -19.74 -14.54 9.35
CA ASP A 499 -19.18 -15.89 9.33
C ASP A 499 -19.87 -16.74 8.26
N THR A 500 -19.24 -17.83 7.85
CA THR A 500 -19.81 -18.75 6.84
C THR A 500 -21.26 -19.11 7.15
N PHE A 501 -22.14 -18.98 6.15
CA PHE A 501 -23.56 -19.34 6.30
C PHE A 501 -23.81 -20.85 6.48
N SER A 502 -22.81 -21.68 6.19
CA SER A 502 -22.92 -23.15 6.19
C SER A 502 -21.60 -23.80 6.65
N PRO A 503 -21.18 -23.59 7.91
CA PRO A 503 -19.98 -24.23 8.45
C PRO A 503 -20.18 -25.74 8.50
N LEU A 504 -19.18 -26.50 8.07
CA LEU A 504 -19.12 -27.93 8.30
C LEU A 504 -18.35 -28.22 9.60
N PRO A 505 -18.72 -29.28 10.35
CA PRO A 505 -17.93 -29.74 11.50
C PRO A 505 -16.46 -29.97 11.10
N LEU A 506 -15.51 -29.48 11.90
CA LEU A 506 -14.07 -29.55 11.55
C LEU A 506 -13.51 -30.97 11.46
N ASP A 507 -14.22 -31.96 12.00
CA ASP A 507 -13.93 -33.40 11.89
C ASP A 507 -14.48 -34.05 10.61
N SER A 508 -15.20 -33.31 9.75
CA SER A 508 -15.76 -33.81 8.48
C SER A 508 -14.71 -34.31 7.49
N TRP A 509 -13.44 -33.95 7.69
CA TRP A 509 -12.31 -34.31 6.82
C TRP A 509 -11.44 -35.44 7.38
N GLY A 510 -11.86 -36.09 8.46
CA GLY A 510 -11.16 -37.20 9.09
C GLY A 510 -10.12 -36.77 10.12
N SER A 511 -9.06 -37.55 10.28
CA SER A 511 -7.99 -37.26 11.24
C SER A 511 -7.25 -35.96 10.91
N THR A 512 -6.71 -35.32 11.94
CA THR A 512 -5.95 -34.07 11.82
C THR A 512 -4.50 -34.24 12.30
N VAL A 513 -3.64 -33.31 11.90
CA VAL A 513 -2.30 -33.10 12.42
C VAL A 513 -2.18 -31.66 12.93
N ARG A 514 -1.51 -31.47 14.06
CA ARG A 514 -1.18 -30.14 14.60
C ARG A 514 0.00 -29.56 13.84
N ALA A 515 -0.25 -28.54 13.02
CA ALA A 515 0.78 -27.89 12.21
C ALA A 515 0.47 -26.40 11.97
N PRO A 516 1.47 -25.58 11.59
CA PRO A 516 1.25 -24.21 11.15
C PRO A 516 0.21 -24.11 10.02
N LEU A 517 -0.77 -23.22 10.16
CA LEU A 517 -1.83 -22.95 9.17
C LEU A 517 -1.25 -22.71 7.77
N GLY A 518 -0.14 -21.97 7.71
CA GLY A 518 0.57 -21.58 6.50
C GLY A 518 1.15 -22.74 5.69
N HIS A 519 1.20 -23.95 6.25
CA HIS A 519 1.60 -25.14 5.48
C HIS A 519 0.61 -25.45 4.35
N ILE A 520 -0.68 -25.12 4.50
CA ILE A 520 -1.73 -25.38 3.50
C ILE A 520 -2.37 -24.09 2.98
N VAL A 521 -2.34 -23.02 3.78
CA VAL A 521 -3.03 -21.76 3.48
C VAL A 521 -2.03 -20.70 3.01
N HIS A 522 -2.24 -20.17 1.80
CA HIS A 522 -1.60 -18.95 1.33
C HIS A 522 -2.27 -17.73 1.93
N GLY A 523 -1.63 -16.58 1.85
CA GLY A 523 -2.30 -15.33 2.20
C GLY A 523 -1.56 -14.08 1.79
N ARG A 524 -2.19 -12.96 2.10
CA ARG A 524 -1.68 -11.61 1.94
C ARG A 524 -2.31 -10.71 3.01
N SER A 525 -1.54 -9.75 3.51
CA SER A 525 -2.05 -8.67 4.36
C SER A 525 -1.41 -7.34 3.99
N GLY A 526 -2.00 -6.25 4.44
CA GLY A 526 -1.53 -4.89 4.21
C GLY A 526 -2.34 -3.85 4.96
N ASP A 527 -1.88 -2.61 4.95
CA ASP A 527 -2.53 -1.48 5.57
C ASP A 527 -3.61 -0.88 4.68
N LYS A 528 -4.61 -0.28 5.30
CA LYS A 528 -5.45 0.73 4.65
C LYS A 528 -5.77 1.81 5.66
N SER A 529 -4.97 2.86 5.71
CA SER A 529 -4.93 3.75 6.89
C SER A 529 -4.56 2.95 8.15
N SER A 530 -5.26 3.12 9.27
CA SER A 530 -5.02 2.33 10.48
C SER A 530 -5.66 0.94 10.45
N ASP A 531 -6.47 0.61 9.43
CA ASP A 531 -7.00 -0.74 9.25
C ASP A 531 -5.93 -1.68 8.68
N CYS A 532 -6.03 -2.98 9.00
CA CYS A 532 -5.23 -4.03 8.39
C CYS A 532 -6.15 -5.02 7.66
N ASN A 533 -5.89 -5.26 6.37
CA ASN A 533 -6.55 -6.32 5.61
C ASN A 533 -5.78 -7.64 5.75
N LEU A 534 -6.47 -8.77 5.73
CA LEU A 534 -5.90 -10.11 5.76
C LEU A 534 -6.73 -11.06 4.89
N GLY A 535 -6.22 -11.40 3.71
CA GLY A 535 -6.78 -12.44 2.85
C GLY A 535 -6.03 -13.76 3.01
N LEU A 536 -6.78 -14.85 3.19
CA LEU A 536 -6.27 -16.21 3.33
C LEU A 536 -6.98 -17.12 2.33
N PHE A 537 -6.23 -17.95 1.59
CA PHE A 537 -6.78 -18.79 0.52
C PHE A 537 -6.04 -20.12 0.37
N VAL A 538 -6.72 -21.10 -0.21
CA VAL A 538 -6.23 -22.48 -0.39
C VAL A 538 -5.93 -22.80 -1.85
N ARG A 539 -5.14 -23.86 -2.09
CA ARG A 539 -4.69 -24.25 -3.44
C ARG A 539 -5.71 -25.11 -4.16
N HIS A 540 -6.49 -25.88 -3.41
CA HIS A 540 -7.41 -26.88 -3.95
C HIS A 540 -8.85 -26.58 -3.54
N ALA A 541 -9.77 -26.75 -4.48
CA ALA A 541 -11.19 -26.48 -4.26
C ALA A 541 -11.78 -27.31 -3.09
N ASP A 542 -11.27 -28.52 -2.83
CA ASP A 542 -11.77 -29.37 -1.75
C ASP A 542 -11.27 -28.97 -0.34
N GLU A 543 -10.34 -28.01 -0.24
CA GLU A 543 -9.86 -27.39 1.00
C GLU A 543 -10.73 -26.18 1.40
N TRP A 544 -11.54 -25.65 0.47
CA TRP A 544 -12.29 -24.40 0.64
C TRP A 544 -13.27 -24.44 1.82
N ASP A 545 -14.11 -25.48 1.88
CA ASP A 545 -15.10 -25.61 2.95
C ASP A 545 -14.44 -25.79 4.32
N TRP A 546 -13.25 -26.38 4.38
CA TRP A 546 -12.48 -26.47 5.62
C TRP A 546 -11.98 -25.10 6.06
N LEU A 547 -11.35 -24.35 5.14
CA LEU A 547 -10.82 -23.01 5.43
C LEU A 547 -11.92 -22.08 5.97
N ARG A 548 -13.04 -21.99 5.27
CA ARG A 548 -14.14 -21.06 5.63
C ARG A 548 -14.89 -21.50 6.90
N SER A 549 -14.90 -22.79 7.21
CA SER A 549 -15.47 -23.32 8.48
C SER A 549 -14.54 -23.10 9.67
N LEU A 550 -13.22 -23.19 9.47
CA LEU A 550 -12.22 -22.95 10.50
C LEU A 550 -12.12 -21.46 10.83
N LEU A 551 -11.96 -20.62 9.82
CA LEU A 551 -11.64 -19.19 9.98
C LEU A 551 -12.91 -18.36 10.14
N SER A 552 -13.49 -18.41 11.34
CA SER A 552 -14.50 -17.44 11.80
C SER A 552 -13.85 -16.18 12.39
N ILE A 553 -14.66 -15.14 12.61
CA ILE A 553 -14.22 -13.93 13.35
C ILE A 553 -13.69 -14.32 14.73
N SER A 554 -14.42 -15.18 15.45
CA SER A 554 -14.00 -15.66 16.77
C SER A 554 -12.68 -16.42 16.70
N LYS A 555 -12.47 -17.24 15.66
CA LYS A 555 -11.23 -17.98 15.50
C LYS A 555 -10.06 -17.05 15.23
N LEU A 556 -10.24 -16.03 14.38
CA LEU A 556 -9.17 -15.08 14.11
C LEU A 556 -8.74 -14.33 15.39
N ARG A 557 -9.69 -13.94 16.25
CA ARG A 557 -9.36 -13.34 17.56
C ARG A 557 -8.49 -14.25 18.43
N GLU A 558 -8.83 -15.54 18.50
CA GLU A 558 -8.00 -16.53 19.20
C GLU A 558 -6.59 -16.61 18.61
N LEU A 559 -6.48 -16.58 17.27
CA LEU A 559 -5.18 -16.66 16.58
C LEU A 559 -4.33 -15.39 16.78
N LEU A 560 -4.95 -14.20 16.82
CA LEU A 560 -4.27 -12.93 17.11
C LEU A 560 -3.67 -12.91 18.52
N ALA A 561 -4.32 -13.56 19.49
CA ALA A 561 -3.88 -13.61 20.89
C ALA A 561 -3.64 -12.19 21.44
N ASP A 562 -2.43 -11.89 21.93
CA ASP A 562 -2.09 -10.59 22.53
C ASP A 562 -2.14 -9.42 21.51
N GLU A 563 -2.24 -9.69 20.21
CA GLU A 563 -2.45 -8.66 19.18
C GLU A 563 -3.94 -8.32 18.94
N ASP A 564 -4.89 -9.03 19.57
CA ASP A 564 -6.30 -8.63 19.52
C ASP A 564 -6.53 -7.41 20.44
N THR A 565 -6.76 -6.25 19.83
CA THR A 565 -7.04 -4.99 20.52
C THR A 565 -8.51 -4.83 20.94
N GLY A 566 -9.35 -5.84 20.69
CA GLY A 566 -10.79 -5.80 20.96
C GLY A 566 -11.58 -4.94 19.96
N LYS A 567 -10.92 -4.40 18.94
CA LYS A 567 -11.53 -3.60 17.87
C LYS A 567 -12.35 -4.49 16.93
N LYS A 568 -13.17 -3.87 16.08
CA LYS A 568 -14.04 -4.58 15.13
C LYS A 568 -13.20 -5.36 14.12
N ILE A 569 -13.65 -6.56 13.78
CA ILE A 569 -13.10 -7.38 12.70
C ILE A 569 -14.24 -7.68 11.75
N ASP A 570 -14.11 -7.24 10.50
CA ASP A 570 -15.03 -7.60 9.43
C ASP A 570 -14.55 -8.84 8.69
N ARG A 571 -15.48 -9.65 8.17
CA ARG A 571 -15.18 -10.89 7.44
C ARG A 571 -16.09 -11.05 6.24
N PHE A 572 -15.54 -11.48 5.11
CA PHE A 572 -16.30 -11.90 3.93
C PHE A 572 -15.57 -13.02 3.15
N GLU A 573 -16.28 -13.65 2.21
CA GLU A 573 -15.76 -14.75 1.39
C GLU A 573 -15.67 -14.31 -0.08
N ILE A 574 -14.65 -14.82 -0.80
CA ILE A 574 -14.55 -14.73 -2.27
C ILE A 574 -14.48 -16.17 -2.81
N PRO A 575 -15.63 -16.82 -3.07
CA PRO A 575 -15.67 -18.26 -3.33
C PRO A 575 -14.88 -18.70 -4.56
N SER A 576 -14.86 -17.88 -5.63
CA SER A 576 -14.13 -18.18 -6.86
C SER A 576 -12.62 -18.25 -6.68
N LEU A 577 -12.09 -17.68 -5.59
CA LEU A 577 -10.68 -17.67 -5.24
C LEU A 577 -10.36 -18.58 -4.04
N PHE A 578 -11.37 -19.26 -3.50
CA PHE A 578 -11.28 -20.04 -2.27
C PHE A 578 -10.69 -19.23 -1.11
N ALA A 579 -11.09 -17.96 -1.00
CA ALA A 579 -10.52 -17.01 -0.07
C ALA A 579 -11.50 -16.58 1.04
N VAL A 580 -11.00 -16.53 2.26
CA VAL A 580 -11.61 -15.81 3.39
C VAL A 580 -10.82 -14.54 3.61
N HIS A 581 -11.51 -13.42 3.72
CA HIS A 581 -10.89 -12.11 3.92
C HIS A 581 -11.38 -11.48 5.22
N PHE A 582 -10.45 -10.85 5.94
CA PHE A 582 -10.70 -10.12 7.16
C PHE A 582 -10.21 -8.68 7.05
N LEU A 583 -10.95 -7.76 7.66
CA LEU A 583 -10.53 -6.38 7.84
C LEU A 583 -10.51 -6.08 9.34
N LEU A 584 -9.30 -5.98 9.89
CA LEU A 584 -9.03 -5.67 11.29
C LEU A 584 -9.07 -4.14 11.42
N LYS A 585 -10.12 -3.61 12.04
CA LYS A 585 -10.31 -2.17 12.17
C LYS A 585 -9.35 -1.58 13.18
N ASP A 586 -8.69 -0.49 12.80
CA ASP A 586 -7.83 0.30 13.71
C ASP A 586 -6.73 -0.55 14.39
N HIS A 587 -6.17 -1.52 13.64
CA HIS A 587 -5.17 -2.46 14.12
C HIS A 587 -3.75 -1.87 14.16
N LEU A 588 -3.46 -0.94 13.26
CA LEU A 588 -2.13 -0.35 13.07
C LEU A 588 -1.92 0.94 13.88
N ASP A 589 -2.51 1.02 15.07
CA ASP A 589 -2.49 2.21 15.93
C ASP A 589 -3.07 3.43 15.18
N ARG A 590 -2.22 4.38 14.76
CA ARG A 590 -2.62 5.60 14.01
C ARG A 590 -2.11 5.61 12.57
N GLY A 591 -1.79 4.44 12.02
CA GLY A 591 -1.29 4.26 10.66
C GLY A 591 0.24 4.35 10.54
N ALA A 592 0.73 4.21 9.31
CA ALA A 592 2.12 3.89 9.03
C ALA A 592 3.18 4.88 9.59
N ASN A 593 2.86 6.16 9.66
CA ASN A 593 3.80 7.19 10.15
C ASN A 593 3.84 7.33 11.67
N SER A 594 2.79 6.91 12.35
CA SER A 594 2.57 7.14 13.79
C SER A 594 2.66 5.86 14.61
N SER A 595 2.72 4.69 13.97
CA SER A 595 2.73 3.40 14.65
C SER A 595 3.98 3.22 15.52
N SER A 596 3.76 2.73 16.74
CA SER A 596 4.83 2.38 17.68
C SER A 596 5.38 0.96 17.48
N SER A 597 4.73 0.13 16.67
CA SER A 597 5.15 -1.25 16.37
C SER A 597 6.13 -1.32 15.18
N TYR A 598 6.69 -2.51 14.91
CA TYR A 598 7.49 -2.71 13.70
C TYR A 598 6.66 -2.93 12.44
N ASP A 599 5.45 -3.51 12.55
CA ASP A 599 4.58 -3.72 11.41
C ASP A 599 3.73 -2.48 11.15
N ILE A 600 4.35 -1.47 10.55
CA ILE A 600 3.67 -0.21 10.25
C ILE A 600 2.75 -0.29 9.03
N LEU A 601 2.85 -1.37 8.24
CA LEU A 601 2.11 -1.57 6.98
C LEU A 601 1.14 -2.77 7.04
N GLY A 602 0.93 -3.39 8.21
CA GLY A 602 0.12 -4.60 8.35
C GLY A 602 0.58 -5.81 7.51
N LYS A 603 1.81 -5.80 7.00
CA LYS A 603 2.32 -6.82 6.06
C LYS A 603 2.76 -8.09 6.77
N ASN A 604 3.03 -8.03 8.07
CA ASN A 604 3.47 -9.17 8.86
C ASN A 604 2.30 -10.00 9.41
N VAL A 605 1.12 -9.39 9.56
CA VAL A 605 -0.09 -10.04 10.11
C VAL A 605 -0.39 -11.38 9.40
N CYS A 606 -0.25 -11.44 8.07
CA CYS A 606 -0.45 -12.69 7.34
C CYS A 606 0.53 -13.79 7.77
N GLU A 607 1.83 -13.51 7.84
CA GLU A 607 2.83 -14.51 8.27
C GLU A 607 2.65 -14.88 9.73
N TYR A 608 2.28 -13.92 10.58
CA TYR A 608 1.95 -14.19 11.98
C TYR A 608 0.78 -15.16 12.12
N ILE A 609 -0.33 -14.94 11.39
CA ILE A 609 -1.48 -15.86 11.42
C ILE A 609 -1.13 -17.21 10.78
N ARG A 610 -0.37 -17.22 9.68
CA ARG A 610 0.10 -18.44 9.01
C ARG A 610 1.02 -19.28 9.89
N CYS A 611 1.76 -18.70 10.83
CA CYS A 611 2.63 -19.48 11.72
C CYS A 611 1.88 -20.12 12.90
N LYS A 612 0.62 -19.74 13.14
CA LYS A 612 -0.20 -20.33 14.22
C LYS A 612 -0.52 -21.79 13.96
N VAL A 613 -0.42 -22.61 15.01
CA VAL A 613 -0.68 -24.04 14.95
C VAL A 613 -2.16 -24.34 15.08
N VAL A 614 -2.72 -25.02 14.07
CA VAL A 614 -4.12 -25.46 14.03
C VAL A 614 -4.20 -26.96 13.74
N ASP A 615 -5.40 -27.52 13.84
CA ASP A 615 -5.68 -28.89 13.42
C ASP A 615 -5.97 -28.92 11.91
N ILE A 616 -5.00 -29.43 11.14
CA ILE A 616 -5.08 -29.54 9.68
C ILE A 616 -5.49 -30.97 9.32
N PRO A 617 -6.50 -31.20 8.48
CA PRO A 617 -6.84 -32.53 8.00
C PRO A 617 -5.66 -33.24 7.34
N THR A 618 -5.38 -34.46 7.76
CA THR A 618 -4.25 -35.27 7.27
C THR A 618 -4.28 -35.40 5.74
N ARG A 619 -5.47 -35.56 5.16
CA ARG A 619 -5.67 -35.64 3.69
C ARG A 619 -5.19 -34.41 2.91
N PHE A 620 -5.14 -33.23 3.54
CA PHE A 620 -4.62 -32.01 2.93
C PHE A 620 -3.12 -31.90 3.20
N TYR A 621 -2.71 -32.18 4.43
CA TYR A 621 -1.30 -32.15 4.85
C TYR A 621 -0.41 -33.08 4.03
N ASP A 622 -0.86 -34.32 3.77
CA ASP A 622 -0.10 -35.34 3.06
C ASP A 622 0.13 -35.03 1.58
N ARG A 623 -0.57 -34.03 1.01
CA ARG A 623 -0.32 -33.53 -0.36
C ARG A 623 0.94 -32.66 -0.44
N GLY A 624 1.53 -32.31 0.71
CA GLY A 624 2.72 -31.47 0.81
C GLY A 624 2.41 -30.03 1.20
N THR A 625 3.42 -29.36 1.76
CA THR A 625 3.30 -28.00 2.28
C THR A 625 3.69 -26.94 1.24
N ILE A 626 3.26 -25.70 1.48
CA ILE A 626 3.64 -24.50 0.70
C ILE A 626 5.13 -24.16 0.90
#